data_AF-A0A2E4LR24-F1
#
_entry.id   AF-A0A2E4LR24-F1
#
_cell.length_a   1.000
_cell.length_b   1.000
_cell.length_c   1.000
_cell.angle_alpha   90.00
_cell.angle_beta   90.00
_cell.angle_gamma   90.00
#
_symmetry.space_group_name_H-M   'P 1'
#
loop_
_entity.id
_entity.type
_entity.pdbx_description
1 polymer ?
#
loop_
_entity_poly.entity_id
_entity_poly.type
_entity_poly.pdbx_seq_one_letter_code
_entity_poly.pdbx_strand_id
1 'polypeptide(L)'
;MPSMVLSYDFPPERSLSVAETEIGWLVAPLPIVVEGIGSGIPVAATVSNVYKSSDLLMAKTFFEGDFEVSLFSLSKYPVLDEKLLLSFGFTDFYMAFRSYDRGIDSGKEDYYQTLEKFNSNFVTFQSQYYKKRLELLLSYSTGGTELEKIYDVDGNDFSNIQSPERNWVDNVIGTQIDLTDNHLDPSEGLRIEILHTDTNYGLNDLSDYAVNDLNITAYFPFFEAHKLLFNAFQSRSNITENGLVDENAFRNKFGLGCDLEKEVVACQNVEARRINYWLKRNRSSKATALGGLNRMRAYSLGRFYAANSSNYVLEYRLNYSEKITPMNWIVLGGVRTVLQASFFYEIGSVSDHISQLHEKMKSSFGVGFRAIISGLIYRIDIAKGEDGIAPTIFINYPLSLGTLGS
;
A
#
# COMPACT_ATOMS: atom_id res chain seq x y z
N MET A 1 28.86 -34.65 -13.93
CA MET A 1 27.74 -33.74 -13.66
C MET A 1 27.06 -34.24 -12.40
N PRO A 2 27.15 -33.55 -11.25
CA PRO A 2 26.36 -33.96 -10.11
C PRO A 2 24.90 -33.57 -10.39
N SER A 3 24.03 -34.58 -10.37
CA SER A 3 22.58 -34.43 -10.41
C SER A 3 22.13 -33.59 -9.22
N MET A 4 21.62 -32.38 -9.47
CA MET A 4 20.79 -31.68 -8.50
C MET A 4 19.50 -32.48 -8.33
N VAL A 5 19.47 -33.36 -7.35
CA VAL A 5 18.25 -34.02 -6.89
C VAL A 5 17.51 -33.00 -6.03
N LEU A 6 16.56 -32.29 -6.64
CA LEU A 6 15.58 -31.49 -5.91
C LEU A 6 14.55 -32.44 -5.27
N SER A 7 14.91 -33.16 -4.22
CA SER A 7 13.91 -33.77 -3.33
C SER A 7 13.53 -32.75 -2.27
N TYR A 8 12.75 -31.74 -2.65
CA TYR A 8 12.11 -30.86 -1.69
C TYR A 8 10.75 -31.46 -1.34
N ASP A 9 10.55 -31.82 -0.07
CA ASP A 9 9.21 -32.11 0.45
C ASP A 9 8.36 -30.83 0.28
N PHE A 10 7.22 -30.95 -0.40
CA PHE A 10 6.33 -29.82 -0.67
C PHE A 10 4.92 -30.10 -0.13
N PRO A 11 4.34 -29.24 0.73
CA PRO A 11 4.96 -28.02 1.26
C PRO A 11 6.09 -28.33 2.26
N PRO A 12 7.12 -27.47 2.35
CA PRO A 12 8.22 -27.60 3.30
C PRO A 12 7.72 -27.54 4.74
N GLU A 13 8.48 -28.07 5.69
CA GLU A 13 8.09 -28.05 7.10
C GLU A 13 7.95 -26.61 7.63
N ARG A 14 6.86 -26.32 8.35
CA ARG A 14 6.60 -25.00 8.92
C ARG A 14 7.44 -24.78 10.18
N SER A 15 8.40 -23.89 10.09
CA SER A 15 9.16 -23.37 11.25
C SER A 15 8.32 -22.42 12.11
N LEU A 16 8.63 -22.37 13.40
CA LEU A 16 8.08 -21.40 14.35
C LEU A 16 9.16 -20.37 14.68
N SER A 17 8.83 -19.08 14.66
CA SER A 17 9.76 -17.99 14.98
C SER A 17 9.48 -17.42 16.36
N VAL A 18 10.48 -17.45 17.24
CA VAL A 18 10.40 -16.81 18.58
C VAL A 18 10.19 -15.29 18.45
N ALA A 19 10.60 -14.68 17.33
CA ALA A 19 10.35 -13.26 17.08
C ALA A 19 8.85 -12.92 17.05
N GLU A 20 7.99 -13.87 16.66
CA GLU A 20 6.54 -13.63 16.58
C GLU A 20 5.86 -13.52 17.94
N THR A 21 6.56 -13.77 19.05
CA THR A 21 5.98 -13.70 20.41
C THR A 21 6.70 -12.74 21.34
N GLU A 22 7.86 -12.23 20.93
CA GLU A 22 8.65 -11.29 21.72
C GLU A 22 8.15 -9.87 21.50
N ILE A 23 8.06 -9.08 22.57
CA ILE A 23 7.67 -7.67 22.44
C ILE A 23 8.73 -6.91 21.63
N GLY A 24 8.27 -6.05 20.72
CA GLY A 24 9.11 -5.16 19.94
C GLY A 24 8.53 -3.77 19.90
N TRP A 25 9.37 -2.75 19.75
CA TRP A 25 8.87 -1.39 19.55
C TRP A 25 9.79 -0.57 18.66
N LEU A 26 9.19 0.35 17.91
CA LEU A 26 9.86 1.48 17.28
C LEU A 26 9.05 2.75 17.54
N VAL A 27 9.73 3.81 17.95
CA VAL A 27 9.18 5.16 17.97
C VAL A 27 10.07 6.06 17.12
N ALA A 28 9.53 6.64 16.06
CA ALA A 28 10.32 7.44 15.13
C ALA A 28 9.55 8.68 14.65
N PRO A 29 10.23 9.83 14.49
CA PRO A 29 9.69 10.94 13.72
C PRO A 29 9.65 10.54 12.23
N LEU A 30 8.55 10.84 11.57
CA LEU A 30 8.35 10.60 10.14
C LEU A 30 8.11 11.95 9.44
N PRO A 31 9.16 12.73 9.14
CA PRO A 31 8.98 14.01 8.48
C PRO A 31 8.31 13.82 7.11
N ILE A 32 7.23 14.54 6.88
CA ILE A 32 6.48 14.62 5.62
C ILE A 32 6.74 16.00 5.05
N VAL A 33 7.20 16.06 3.81
CA VAL A 33 7.37 17.30 3.06
C VAL A 33 6.65 17.13 1.74
N VAL A 34 5.77 18.08 1.44
CA VAL A 34 5.09 18.16 0.16
C VAL A 34 5.46 19.48 -0.47
N GLU A 35 6.22 19.38 -1.55
CA GLU A 35 6.68 20.54 -2.32
C GLU A 35 5.50 21.42 -2.73
N GLY A 36 5.64 22.74 -2.52
CA GLY A 36 4.60 23.73 -2.82
C GLY A 36 3.44 23.82 -1.83
N ILE A 37 3.32 22.88 -0.89
CA ILE A 37 2.17 22.84 0.06
C ILE A 37 2.62 23.08 1.49
N GLY A 38 3.60 22.31 1.98
CA GLY A 38 4.00 22.41 3.38
C GLY A 38 4.78 21.22 3.92
N SER A 39 4.95 21.20 5.25
CA SER A 39 5.62 20.11 5.94
C SER A 39 4.99 19.78 7.29
N GLY A 40 5.18 18.55 7.75
CA GLY A 40 4.74 18.07 9.06
C GLY A 40 5.69 17.01 9.61
N ILE A 41 5.78 16.87 10.93
CA ILE A 41 6.60 15.83 11.58
C ILE A 41 5.71 15.03 12.53
N PRO A 42 4.92 14.07 12.02
CA PRO A 42 4.28 13.09 12.88
C PRO A 42 5.32 12.22 13.58
N VAL A 43 4.98 11.79 14.79
CA VAL A 43 5.70 10.73 15.49
C VAL A 43 4.86 9.47 15.36
N ALA A 44 5.45 8.43 14.79
CA ALA A 44 4.85 7.11 14.73
C ALA A 44 5.47 6.21 15.81
N ALA A 45 4.61 5.42 16.46
CA ALA A 45 4.98 4.37 17.37
C ALA A 45 4.33 3.07 16.91
N THR A 46 5.14 2.03 16.72
CA THR A 46 4.67 0.67 16.55
C THR A 46 5.19 -0.17 17.69
N VAL A 47 4.32 -1.00 18.27
CA VAL A 47 4.65 -1.95 19.31
C VAL A 47 4.09 -3.30 18.90
N SER A 48 4.95 -4.27 18.62
CA SER A 48 4.52 -5.63 18.30
C SER A 48 4.36 -6.47 19.55
N ASN A 49 3.46 -7.46 19.44
CA ASN A 49 3.21 -8.44 20.49
C ASN A 49 2.90 -7.80 21.86
N VAL A 50 2.19 -6.66 21.87
CA VAL A 50 1.77 -5.96 23.10
C VAL A 50 0.86 -6.84 23.96
N TYR A 51 0.13 -7.76 23.30
CA TYR A 51 -0.62 -8.82 23.94
C TYR A 51 -0.67 -10.05 23.03
N LYS A 52 0.06 -11.12 23.38
CA LYS A 52 0.24 -12.30 22.51
C LYS A 52 0.72 -11.87 21.12
N SER A 53 -0.07 -12.10 20.06
CA SER A 53 0.21 -11.70 18.68
C SER A 53 -0.29 -10.30 18.30
N SER A 54 -0.79 -9.51 19.27
CA SER A 54 -1.43 -8.23 18.97
C SER A 54 -0.38 -7.14 18.73
N ASP A 55 -0.55 -6.38 17.67
CA ASP A 55 0.32 -5.27 17.31
C ASP A 55 -0.43 -3.93 17.47
N LEU A 56 0.25 -2.93 18.00
CA LEU A 56 -0.25 -1.57 18.16
C LEU A 56 0.50 -0.64 17.20
N LEU A 57 -0.25 0.18 16.46
CA LEU A 57 0.30 1.25 15.64
C LEU A 57 -0.39 2.56 16.01
N MET A 58 0.41 3.58 16.27
CA MET A 58 -0.06 4.93 16.57
C MET A 58 0.77 5.91 15.77
N ALA A 59 0.15 6.95 15.23
CA ALA A 59 0.88 8.10 14.72
C ALA A 59 0.16 9.38 15.12
N LYS A 60 0.91 10.38 15.56
CA LYS A 60 0.33 11.68 15.90
C LYS A 60 1.26 12.82 15.53
N THR A 61 0.72 13.86 14.92
CA THR A 61 1.37 15.17 14.85
C THR A 61 1.08 15.92 16.17
N PHE A 62 2.14 16.37 16.86
CA PHE A 62 2.02 17.02 18.17
C PHE A 62 1.99 18.55 18.13
N PHE A 63 2.31 19.14 16.97
CA PHE A 63 2.31 20.57 16.74
C PHE A 63 1.39 20.87 15.56
N GLU A 64 0.46 21.82 15.71
CA GLU A 64 -0.32 22.31 14.57
C GLU A 64 0.62 22.81 13.47
N GLY A 65 0.32 22.44 12.22
CA GLY A 65 1.17 22.72 11.07
C GLY A 65 0.42 22.41 9.77
N ASP A 66 1.14 22.40 8.65
CA ASP A 66 0.53 22.24 7.33
C ASP A 66 -0.15 20.86 7.16
N PHE A 67 0.30 19.86 7.93
CA PHE A 67 -0.26 18.51 7.95
C PHE A 67 -0.52 18.01 9.36
N GLU A 68 -1.72 17.47 9.57
CA GLU A 68 -2.10 16.80 10.79
C GLU A 68 -2.33 15.32 10.53
N VAL A 69 -1.76 14.47 11.38
CA VAL A 69 -1.90 13.03 11.30
C VAL A 69 -2.32 12.53 12.66
N SER A 70 -3.41 11.78 12.70
CA SER A 70 -3.84 11.01 13.86
C SER A 70 -4.24 9.62 13.38
N LEU A 71 -3.47 8.62 13.80
CA LEU A 71 -3.73 7.22 13.49
C LEU A 71 -3.65 6.40 14.77
N PHE A 72 -4.59 5.49 14.92
CA PHE A 72 -4.55 4.41 15.88
C PHE A 72 -4.99 3.13 15.20
N SER A 73 -4.26 2.04 15.41
CA SER A 73 -4.70 0.71 15.03
C SER A 73 -4.23 -0.32 16.05
N LEU A 74 -5.14 -1.21 16.41
CA LEU A 74 -4.83 -2.48 17.06
C LEU A 74 -5.03 -3.60 16.05
N SER A 75 -3.99 -4.38 15.80
CA SER A 75 -4.02 -5.50 14.85
C SER A 75 -3.87 -6.83 15.57
N LYS A 76 -4.47 -7.88 15.01
CA LYS A 76 -4.31 -9.29 15.43
C LYS A 76 -4.64 -9.60 16.89
N TYR A 77 -5.62 -8.91 17.47
CA TYR A 77 -6.11 -9.21 18.82
C TYR A 77 -6.81 -10.58 18.86
N PRO A 78 -6.33 -11.56 19.64
CA PRO A 78 -6.90 -12.91 19.65
C PRO A 78 -8.23 -12.96 20.41
N VAL A 79 -9.33 -13.17 19.69
CA VAL A 79 -10.70 -13.26 20.25
C VAL A 79 -11.02 -14.69 20.69
N LEU A 80 -10.64 -15.68 19.88
CA LEU A 80 -10.81 -17.10 20.19
C LEU A 80 -9.51 -17.83 19.89
N ASP A 81 -8.71 -18.01 20.95
CA ASP A 81 -7.31 -18.42 20.85
C ASP A 81 -6.57 -17.59 19.77
N GLU A 82 -5.40 -18.06 19.33
CA GLU A 82 -4.72 -17.53 18.15
C GLU A 82 -5.31 -18.12 16.87
N LYS A 83 -6.63 -18.35 16.79
CA LYS A 83 -7.29 -18.84 15.56
C LYS A 83 -8.21 -17.81 14.95
N LEU A 84 -8.87 -16.99 15.76
CA LEU A 84 -9.70 -15.88 15.32
C LEU A 84 -9.15 -14.59 15.90
N LEU A 85 -8.76 -13.69 15.01
CA LEU A 85 -8.11 -12.43 15.31
C LEU A 85 -9.01 -11.27 14.88
N LEU A 86 -9.03 -10.23 15.70
CA LEU A 86 -9.71 -8.97 15.45
C LEU A 86 -8.67 -7.87 15.26
N SER A 87 -8.84 -7.06 14.22
CA SER A 87 -8.10 -5.82 14.03
C SER A 87 -9.08 -4.68 13.86
N PHE A 88 -8.73 -3.50 14.36
CA PHE A 88 -9.50 -2.28 14.13
C PHE A 88 -8.58 -1.07 14.16
N GLY A 89 -9.05 0.03 13.58
CA GLY A 89 -8.31 1.27 13.61
C GLY A 89 -9.14 2.45 13.15
N PHE A 90 -8.60 3.62 13.42
CA PHE A 90 -9.17 4.92 13.14
C PHE A 90 -8.05 5.82 12.62
N THR A 91 -8.36 6.58 11.59
CA THR A 91 -7.45 7.53 10.96
C THR A 91 -8.18 8.85 10.77
N ASP A 92 -7.48 9.93 11.05
CA ASP A 92 -7.90 11.31 10.84
C ASP A 92 -6.66 12.07 10.35
N PHE A 93 -6.68 12.46 9.08
CA PHE A 93 -5.57 13.11 8.40
C PHE A 93 -6.03 14.43 7.79
N TYR A 94 -5.21 15.46 7.97
CA TYR A 94 -5.20 16.65 7.16
C TYR A 94 -3.90 16.63 6.36
N MET A 95 -3.96 16.19 5.10
CA MET A 95 -2.77 16.00 4.29
C MET A 95 -3.03 16.12 2.79
N ALA A 96 -1.94 16.24 2.03
CA ALA A 96 -2.03 16.38 0.60
C ALA A 96 -1.91 15.06 -0.17
N PHE A 97 -2.74 14.88 -1.22
CA PHE A 97 -2.78 13.69 -2.07
C PHE A 97 -2.57 14.05 -3.55
N ARG A 98 -1.69 13.32 -4.24
CA ARG A 98 -1.48 13.49 -5.68
C ARG A 98 -2.41 12.59 -6.47
N SER A 99 -3.07 13.16 -7.47
CA SER A 99 -3.89 12.46 -8.45
C SER A 99 -3.26 12.61 -9.83
N TYR A 100 -2.60 11.54 -10.29
CA TYR A 100 -1.95 11.51 -11.60
C TYR A 100 -2.97 11.31 -12.73
N ASP A 101 -2.56 11.58 -13.96
CA ASP A 101 -3.32 11.17 -15.14
C ASP A 101 -3.34 9.65 -15.29
N ARG A 102 -4.45 9.14 -15.83
CA ARG A 102 -4.70 7.70 -16.04
C ARG A 102 -3.75 7.09 -17.07
N GLY A 103 -3.26 5.88 -16.80
CA GLY A 103 -2.49 5.06 -17.75
C GLY A 103 -0.98 5.01 -17.48
N ILE A 104 -0.30 4.07 -18.15
CA ILE A 104 1.14 3.83 -17.97
C ILE A 104 2.04 4.90 -18.62
N ASP A 105 1.49 5.66 -19.58
CA ASP A 105 2.20 6.73 -20.30
C ASP A 105 2.15 8.09 -19.57
N SER A 106 1.42 8.18 -18.45
CA SER A 106 1.33 9.40 -17.62
C SER A 106 2.72 9.86 -17.14
N GLY A 107 3.09 11.11 -17.39
CA GLY A 107 4.36 11.71 -17.00
C GLY A 107 4.45 12.04 -15.50
N LYS A 108 5.66 12.31 -15.01
CA LYS A 108 5.90 12.57 -13.57
C LYS A 108 5.23 13.84 -13.06
N GLU A 109 5.06 14.82 -13.96
CA GLU A 109 4.41 16.11 -13.70
C GLU A 109 2.93 16.12 -14.15
N ASP A 110 2.40 14.98 -14.61
CA ASP A 110 1.01 14.85 -15.03
C ASP A 110 0.11 14.54 -13.83
N TYR A 111 0.01 15.48 -12.90
CA TYR A 111 -0.86 15.39 -11.74
C TYR A 111 -1.50 16.73 -11.38
N TYR A 112 -2.55 16.65 -10.57
CA TYR A 112 -2.95 17.72 -9.68
C TYR A 112 -2.89 17.20 -8.25
N GLN A 113 -2.78 18.11 -7.28
CA GLN A 113 -2.70 17.75 -5.88
C GLN A 113 -3.87 18.33 -5.10
N THR A 114 -4.42 17.58 -4.16
CA THR A 114 -5.47 18.06 -3.26
C THR A 114 -4.92 18.14 -1.85
N LEU A 115 -5.42 19.09 -1.07
CA LEU A 115 -5.29 19.10 0.39
C LEU A 115 -6.66 18.74 0.96
N GLU A 116 -6.69 17.65 1.71
CA GLU A 116 -7.94 17.01 2.11
C GLU A 116 -7.95 16.75 3.61
N LYS A 117 -9.12 16.91 4.23
CA LYS A 117 -9.46 16.24 5.49
C LYS A 117 -9.95 14.86 5.14
N PHE A 118 -9.33 13.83 5.70
CA PHE A 118 -9.63 12.43 5.45
C PHE A 118 -9.84 11.74 6.78
N ASN A 119 -10.96 11.04 6.92
CA ASN A 119 -11.16 10.13 8.04
C ASN A 119 -11.52 8.74 7.54
N SER A 120 -11.08 7.72 8.28
CA SER A 120 -11.48 6.36 7.98
C SER A 120 -11.32 5.47 9.20
N ASN A 121 -12.27 4.54 9.34
CA ASN A 121 -12.26 3.53 10.38
C ASN A 121 -12.44 2.15 9.74
N PHE A 122 -11.81 1.14 10.33
CA PHE A 122 -11.93 -0.23 9.85
C PHE A 122 -12.08 -1.22 10.98
N VAL A 123 -12.68 -2.36 10.65
CA VAL A 123 -12.70 -3.57 11.46
C VAL A 123 -12.42 -4.76 10.57
N THR A 124 -11.52 -5.64 11.00
CA THR A 124 -11.10 -6.83 10.26
C THR A 124 -11.17 -8.04 11.17
N PHE A 125 -11.84 -9.08 10.70
CA PHE A 125 -11.77 -10.41 11.27
C PHE A 125 -10.87 -11.28 10.40
N GLN A 126 -9.90 -11.94 11.03
CA GLN A 126 -8.99 -12.84 10.36
C GLN A 126 -8.98 -14.17 11.09
N SER A 127 -9.11 -15.26 10.33
CA SER A 127 -8.99 -16.61 10.86
C SER A 127 -7.78 -17.32 10.28
N GLN A 128 -7.07 -18.08 11.10
CA GLN A 128 -5.84 -18.77 10.71
C GLN A 128 -5.88 -20.25 11.08
N TYR A 129 -5.49 -21.09 10.13
CA TYR A 129 -5.55 -22.55 10.23
C TYR A 129 -4.24 -23.21 9.81
N TYR A 130 -4.03 -24.44 10.27
CA TYR A 130 -2.91 -25.30 9.87
C TYR A 130 -1.53 -24.63 10.03
N LYS A 131 -1.25 -24.00 11.18
CA LYS A 131 -0.03 -23.20 11.42
C LYS A 131 0.13 -22.07 10.38
N LYS A 132 -0.90 -21.23 10.24
CA LYS A 132 -0.96 -20.09 9.32
C LYS A 132 -0.70 -20.47 7.84
N ARG A 133 -1.12 -21.67 7.43
CA ARG A 133 -1.07 -22.08 6.01
C ARG A 133 -2.31 -21.66 5.24
N LEU A 134 -3.43 -21.55 5.93
CA LEU A 134 -4.66 -21.03 5.37
C LEU A 134 -5.15 -19.90 6.26
N GLU A 135 -5.37 -18.74 5.64
CA GLU A 135 -5.94 -17.58 6.30
C GLU A 135 -7.15 -17.07 5.51
N LEU A 136 -8.17 -16.66 6.25
CA LEU A 136 -9.38 -16.03 5.69
C LEU A 136 -9.58 -14.70 6.39
N LEU A 137 -9.89 -13.67 5.60
CA LEU A 137 -10.03 -12.30 6.05
C LEU A 137 -11.37 -11.74 5.62
N LEU A 138 -12.05 -11.06 6.53
CA LEU A 138 -13.22 -10.24 6.27
C LEU A 138 -12.95 -8.86 6.87
N SER A 139 -13.01 -7.80 6.06
CA SER A 139 -12.84 -6.44 6.54
C SER A 139 -14.00 -5.56 6.10
N TYR A 140 -14.34 -4.63 6.96
CA TYR A 140 -15.29 -3.56 6.71
C TYR A 140 -14.59 -2.25 7.05
N SER A 141 -14.61 -1.29 6.13
CA SER A 141 -14.17 0.07 6.41
C SER A 141 -15.15 1.10 5.89
N THR A 142 -15.16 2.25 6.55
CA THR A 142 -15.90 3.42 6.11
C THR A 142 -15.01 4.64 6.28
N GLY A 143 -15.24 5.66 5.46
CA GLY A 143 -14.52 6.91 5.58
C GLY A 143 -15.18 8.02 4.81
N GLY A 144 -14.65 9.22 5.05
CA GLY A 144 -15.07 10.46 4.45
C GLY A 144 -13.86 11.30 4.06
N THR A 145 -14.04 12.12 3.02
CA THR A 145 -13.05 13.09 2.61
C THR A 145 -13.68 14.39 2.15
N GLU A 146 -13.12 15.49 2.65
CA GLU A 146 -13.48 16.86 2.33
C GLU A 146 -12.25 17.55 1.72
N LEU A 147 -12.46 18.25 0.60
CA LEU A 147 -11.39 18.98 -0.10
C LEU A 147 -11.33 20.41 0.40
N GLU A 148 -10.13 20.85 0.76
CA GLU A 148 -9.88 22.21 1.23
C GLU A 148 -9.21 23.06 0.14
N LYS A 149 -8.22 22.49 -0.55
CA LYS A 149 -7.48 23.17 -1.62
C LYS A 149 -7.10 22.21 -2.74
N ILE A 150 -6.93 22.75 -3.94
CA ILE A 150 -6.31 22.04 -5.07
C ILE A 150 -5.11 22.84 -5.55
N TYR A 151 -4.02 22.15 -5.86
CA TYR A 151 -2.79 22.70 -6.37
C TYR A 151 -2.53 22.16 -7.79
N ASP A 152 -2.03 23.03 -8.66
CA ASP A 152 -1.37 22.57 -9.88
C ASP A 152 0.04 22.03 -9.61
N VAL A 153 0.73 21.62 -10.67
CA VAL A 153 2.09 21.08 -10.59
C VAL A 153 3.14 22.16 -10.26
N ASP A 154 2.85 23.42 -10.56
CA ASP A 154 3.73 24.56 -10.30
C ASP A 154 3.53 25.14 -8.87
N GLY A 155 2.52 24.64 -8.14
CA GLY A 155 2.21 25.03 -6.76
C GLY A 155 1.17 26.14 -6.61
N ASN A 156 0.48 26.55 -7.68
CA ASN A 156 -0.63 27.50 -7.59
C ASN A 156 -1.82 26.84 -6.88
N ASP A 157 -2.41 27.50 -5.87
CA ASP A 157 -3.53 26.97 -5.10
C ASP A 157 -4.88 27.58 -5.48
N PHE A 158 -5.92 26.74 -5.50
CA PHE A 158 -7.30 27.09 -5.82
C PHE A 158 -8.21 26.59 -4.70
N SER A 159 -9.01 27.51 -4.13
CA SER A 159 -9.87 27.22 -2.95
C SER A 159 -11.36 27.36 -3.24
N ASN A 160 -11.76 27.84 -4.42
CA ASN A 160 -13.16 27.92 -4.84
C ASN A 160 -13.71 26.55 -5.28
N ILE A 161 -13.70 25.57 -4.38
CA ILE A 161 -13.99 24.17 -4.70
C ILE A 161 -15.49 23.92 -4.59
N GLN A 162 -16.12 23.57 -5.71
CA GLN A 162 -17.42 22.92 -5.71
C GLN A 162 -17.12 21.42 -5.66
N SER A 163 -17.19 20.81 -4.48
CA SER A 163 -17.06 19.36 -4.33
C SER A 163 -17.91 18.92 -3.17
N PRO A 164 -18.84 17.96 -3.35
CA PRO A 164 -19.47 17.34 -2.20
C PRO A 164 -18.41 16.60 -1.38
N GLU A 165 -18.67 16.48 -0.08
CA GLU A 165 -17.99 15.51 0.78
C GLU A 165 -18.16 14.13 0.15
N ARG A 166 -17.06 13.39 0.04
CA ARG A 166 -17.08 12.04 -0.51
C ARG A 166 -17.01 11.06 0.63
N ASN A 167 -18.01 10.20 0.73
CA ASN A 167 -18.03 9.12 1.69
C ASN A 167 -17.92 7.79 0.96
N TRP A 168 -17.41 6.76 1.65
CA TRP A 168 -17.40 5.42 1.11
C TRP A 168 -17.55 4.36 2.19
N VAL A 169 -17.92 3.17 1.72
CA VAL A 169 -17.91 1.93 2.47
C VAL A 169 -17.16 0.90 1.62
N ASP A 170 -16.16 0.26 2.20
CA ASP A 170 -15.49 -0.88 1.60
C ASP A 170 -15.84 -2.17 2.35
N ASN A 171 -16.13 -3.21 1.59
CA ASN A 171 -16.21 -4.58 2.09
C ASN A 171 -15.09 -5.39 1.42
N VAL A 172 -14.30 -6.08 2.23
CA VAL A 172 -13.15 -6.85 1.75
C VAL A 172 -13.27 -8.30 2.19
N ILE A 173 -13.05 -9.21 1.24
CA ILE A 173 -12.92 -10.64 1.50
C ILE A 173 -11.57 -11.09 0.97
N GLY A 174 -10.77 -11.73 1.81
CA GLY A 174 -9.43 -12.16 1.46
C GLY A 174 -9.16 -13.60 1.84
N THR A 175 -8.26 -14.26 1.11
CA THR A 175 -7.69 -15.54 1.51
C THR A 175 -6.22 -15.63 1.14
N GLN A 176 -5.46 -16.31 2.00
CA GLN A 176 -4.08 -16.67 1.75
C GLN A 176 -3.89 -18.17 1.88
N ILE A 177 -3.21 -18.76 0.90
CA ILE A 177 -2.63 -20.09 0.96
C ILE A 177 -1.11 -19.92 1.02
N ASP A 178 -0.54 -20.22 2.17
CA ASP A 178 0.88 -20.11 2.44
C ASP A 178 1.47 -21.53 2.58
N LEU A 179 2.21 -21.92 1.54
CA LEU A 179 2.95 -23.17 1.44
C LEU A 179 4.45 -22.94 1.60
N THR A 180 4.85 -21.94 2.39
CA THR A 180 6.26 -21.67 2.67
C THR A 180 6.75 -22.42 3.92
N ASP A 181 8.06 -22.37 4.16
CA ASP A 181 8.73 -22.85 5.37
C ASP A 181 8.52 -21.93 6.58
N ASN A 182 8.36 -20.62 6.37
CA ASN A 182 8.16 -19.63 7.42
C ASN A 182 7.14 -18.56 7.00
N HIS A 183 6.26 -18.13 7.90
CA HIS A 183 5.23 -17.12 7.60
C HIS A 183 5.81 -15.70 7.52
N LEU A 184 6.77 -15.35 8.38
CA LEU A 184 7.34 -14.00 8.45
C LEU A 184 8.58 -13.79 7.56
N ASP A 185 9.43 -14.81 7.42
CA ASP A 185 10.62 -14.79 6.56
C ASP A 185 10.77 -16.06 5.71
N PRO A 186 9.89 -16.28 4.71
CA PRO A 186 9.99 -17.42 3.82
C PRO A 186 11.39 -17.54 3.17
N SER A 187 11.96 -18.74 3.21
CA SER A 187 13.17 -19.11 2.45
C SER A 187 12.81 -19.95 1.23
N GLU A 188 11.77 -20.77 1.36
CA GLU A 188 11.34 -21.70 0.32
C GLU A 188 9.82 -21.86 0.29
N GLY A 189 9.31 -22.21 -0.88
CA GLY A 189 7.90 -22.55 -1.09
C GLY A 189 7.12 -21.45 -1.82
N LEU A 190 5.79 -21.50 -1.66
CA LEU A 190 4.85 -20.71 -2.47
C LEU A 190 3.81 -20.05 -1.58
N ARG A 191 3.51 -18.78 -1.84
CA ARG A 191 2.39 -18.05 -1.23
C ARG A 191 1.45 -17.55 -2.32
N ILE A 192 0.16 -17.76 -2.13
CA ILE A 192 -0.90 -17.28 -3.01
C ILE A 192 -1.88 -16.48 -2.15
N GLU A 193 -2.17 -15.27 -2.57
CA GLU A 193 -3.14 -14.39 -1.91
C GLU A 193 -4.16 -13.92 -2.93
N ILE A 194 -5.43 -13.88 -2.50
CA ILE A 194 -6.54 -13.37 -3.28
C ILE A 194 -7.29 -12.39 -2.40
N LEU A 195 -7.63 -11.23 -2.95
CA LEU A 195 -8.38 -10.20 -2.25
C LEU A 195 -9.49 -9.68 -3.18
N HIS A 196 -10.70 -9.61 -2.65
CA HIS A 196 -11.84 -8.98 -3.30
C HIS A 196 -12.26 -7.77 -2.47
N THR A 197 -12.47 -6.63 -3.11
CA THR A 197 -12.92 -5.40 -2.47
C THR A 197 -14.09 -4.81 -3.23
N ASP A 198 -15.20 -4.59 -2.55
CA ASP A 198 -16.34 -3.82 -3.05
C ASP A 198 -16.33 -2.43 -2.41
N THR A 199 -16.22 -1.39 -3.23
CA THR A 199 -16.31 0.01 -2.78
C THR A 199 -17.65 0.61 -3.20
N ASN A 200 -18.38 1.14 -2.22
CA ASN A 200 -19.62 1.88 -2.43
C ASN A 200 -19.44 3.35 -2.00
N TYR A 201 -19.69 4.29 -2.91
CA TYR A 201 -19.59 5.73 -2.66
C TYR A 201 -20.92 6.36 -2.21
N GLY A 202 -22.02 5.61 -2.27
CA GLY A 202 -23.37 6.00 -1.84
C GLY A 202 -24.04 7.10 -2.67
N LEU A 203 -23.28 8.09 -3.15
CA LEU A 203 -23.73 9.16 -4.03
C LEU A 203 -23.59 8.72 -5.49
N ASN A 204 -24.67 8.85 -6.27
CA ASN A 204 -24.72 8.54 -7.72
C ASN A 204 -23.76 9.38 -8.60
N ASP A 205 -22.90 10.19 -8.01
CA ASP A 205 -21.92 11.01 -8.70
C ASP A 205 -20.64 10.24 -9.04
N LEU A 206 -20.24 9.30 -8.18
CA LEU A 206 -19.05 8.46 -8.37
C LEU A 206 -19.50 7.02 -8.63
N SER A 207 -18.79 6.32 -9.50
CA SER A 207 -19.11 4.92 -9.78
C SER A 207 -18.61 4.02 -8.66
N ASP A 208 -19.48 3.12 -8.22
CA ASP A 208 -19.09 2.00 -7.37
C ASP A 208 -18.35 0.98 -8.22
N TYR A 209 -17.41 0.28 -7.60
CA TYR A 209 -16.65 -0.75 -8.29
C TYR A 209 -16.19 -1.85 -7.36
N ALA A 210 -15.95 -3.01 -7.96
CA ALA A 210 -15.30 -4.14 -7.33
C ALA A 210 -13.87 -4.29 -7.86
N VAL A 211 -12.92 -4.64 -6.99
CA VAL A 211 -11.52 -4.92 -7.34
C VAL A 211 -11.18 -6.35 -6.94
N ASN A 212 -10.53 -7.08 -7.84
CA ASN A 212 -10.03 -8.43 -7.59
C ASN A 212 -8.51 -8.43 -7.77
N ASP A 213 -7.80 -8.74 -6.69
CA ASP A 213 -6.36 -8.83 -6.64
C ASP A 213 -5.92 -10.28 -6.49
N LEU A 214 -4.88 -10.65 -7.25
CA LEU A 214 -4.17 -11.92 -7.15
C LEU A 214 -2.69 -11.62 -6.96
N ASN A 215 -2.09 -12.24 -5.95
CA ASN A 215 -0.66 -12.17 -5.69
C ASN A 215 -0.10 -13.57 -5.53
N ILE A 216 0.98 -13.87 -6.24
CA ILE A 216 1.67 -15.15 -6.16
C ILE A 216 3.14 -14.86 -5.91
N THR A 217 3.69 -15.41 -4.84
CA THR A 217 5.10 -15.27 -4.48
C THR A 217 5.76 -16.63 -4.31
N ALA A 218 6.84 -16.88 -5.04
CA ALA A 218 7.64 -18.09 -4.93
C ALA A 218 9.03 -17.76 -4.37
N TYR A 219 9.50 -18.61 -3.46
CA TYR A 219 10.77 -18.47 -2.76
C TYR A 219 11.66 -19.67 -3.07
N PHE A 220 12.88 -19.40 -3.47
CA PHE A 220 13.87 -20.41 -3.83
C PHE A 220 15.15 -20.17 -3.03
N PRO A 221 15.51 -21.06 -2.10
CA PRO A 221 16.77 -20.96 -1.40
C PRO A 221 17.87 -21.45 -2.34
N PHE A 222 19.05 -20.83 -2.25
CA PHE A 222 20.25 -21.35 -2.91
C PHE A 222 21.46 -21.02 -2.05
N PHE A 223 22.33 -22.00 -1.82
CA PHE A 223 23.32 -21.93 -0.74
C PHE A 223 22.65 -21.68 0.64
N GLU A 224 23.44 -21.52 1.70
CA GLU A 224 22.91 -21.41 3.06
C GLU A 224 22.26 -20.05 3.37
N ALA A 225 22.76 -18.98 2.76
CA ALA A 225 22.41 -17.60 3.12
C ALA A 225 21.61 -16.84 2.05
N HIS A 226 21.35 -17.44 0.89
CA HIS A 226 20.81 -16.73 -0.27
C HIS A 226 19.42 -17.23 -0.64
N LYS A 227 18.56 -16.29 -1.01
CA LYS A 227 17.16 -16.55 -1.38
C LYS A 227 16.83 -15.76 -2.64
N LEU A 228 16.11 -16.37 -3.56
CA LEU A 228 15.54 -15.72 -4.73
C LEU A 228 14.02 -15.71 -4.60
N LEU A 229 13.42 -14.54 -4.78
CA LEU A 229 11.99 -14.32 -4.73
C LEU A 229 11.49 -13.92 -6.11
N PHE A 230 10.43 -14.58 -6.55
CA PHE A 230 9.62 -14.16 -7.70
C PHE A 230 8.23 -13.81 -7.23
N ASN A 231 7.74 -12.63 -7.57
CA ASN A 231 6.38 -12.21 -7.29
C ASN A 231 5.68 -11.83 -8.60
N ALA A 232 4.42 -12.25 -8.71
CA ALA A 232 3.52 -11.87 -9.79
C ALA A 232 2.21 -11.38 -9.19
N PHE A 233 1.87 -10.13 -9.51
CA PHE A 233 0.68 -9.44 -9.05
C PHE A 233 -0.20 -9.06 -10.23
N GLN A 234 -1.50 -9.26 -10.09
CA GLN A 234 -2.52 -8.77 -11.01
C GLN A 234 -3.69 -8.17 -10.24
N SER A 235 -4.22 -7.06 -10.75
CA SER A 235 -5.44 -6.44 -10.25
C SER A 235 -6.38 -6.12 -11.39
N ARG A 236 -7.68 -6.33 -11.16
CA ARG A 236 -8.73 -5.98 -12.12
C ARG A 236 -9.89 -5.35 -11.39
N SER A 237 -10.41 -4.25 -11.93
CA SER A 237 -11.61 -3.60 -11.43
C SER A 237 -12.74 -3.61 -12.43
N ASN A 238 -13.97 -3.67 -11.93
CA ASN A 238 -15.19 -3.55 -12.73
C ASN A 238 -16.18 -2.61 -12.03
N ILE A 239 -16.89 -1.80 -12.81
CA ILE A 239 -17.97 -0.96 -12.29
C ILE A 239 -19.13 -1.86 -11.86
N THR A 240 -19.62 -1.65 -10.64
CA THR A 240 -20.80 -2.33 -10.08
C THR A 240 -22.03 -1.44 -10.17
N GLU A 241 -21.88 -0.13 -9.99
CA GLU A 241 -22.92 0.87 -10.19
C GLU A 241 -22.34 2.10 -10.92
N ASN A 242 -23.05 2.58 -11.94
CA ASN A 242 -22.57 3.71 -12.74
C ASN A 242 -22.80 5.04 -12.01
N GLY A 243 -21.75 5.83 -11.91
CA GLY A 243 -21.81 7.23 -11.51
C GLY A 243 -22.03 8.16 -12.71
N LEU A 244 -21.81 9.46 -12.49
CA LEU A 244 -22.02 10.49 -13.49
C LEU A 244 -20.90 10.51 -14.55
N VAL A 245 -21.26 10.38 -15.83
CA VAL A 245 -20.31 10.39 -16.97
C VAL A 245 -20.49 11.56 -17.94
N ASP A 246 -21.55 12.36 -17.74
CA ASP A 246 -21.79 13.61 -18.45
C ASP A 246 -20.88 14.71 -17.91
N GLU A 247 -20.06 15.29 -18.78
CA GLU A 247 -19.03 16.25 -18.38
C GLU A 247 -19.61 17.55 -17.83
N ASN A 248 -20.68 18.07 -18.42
CA ASN A 248 -21.29 19.33 -17.98
C ASN A 248 -21.92 19.18 -16.60
N ALA A 249 -22.69 18.11 -16.39
CA ALA A 249 -23.28 17.79 -15.10
C ALA A 249 -22.19 17.53 -14.04
N PHE A 250 -21.11 16.85 -14.40
CA PHE A 250 -20.00 16.59 -13.48
C PHE A 250 -19.26 17.87 -13.11
N ARG A 251 -18.98 18.74 -14.09
CA ARG A 251 -18.35 20.06 -13.89
C ARG A 251 -19.18 20.99 -13.01
N ASN A 252 -20.51 20.92 -13.08
CA ASN A 252 -21.38 21.68 -12.17
C ASN A 252 -21.29 21.23 -10.70
N LYS A 253 -20.77 20.03 -10.43
CA LYS A 253 -20.63 19.47 -9.08
C LYS A 253 -19.20 19.41 -8.57
N PHE A 254 -18.24 19.31 -9.49
CA PHE A 254 -16.81 19.11 -9.24
C PHE A 254 -15.95 20.22 -9.89
N GLY A 255 -16.54 21.37 -10.19
CA GLY A 255 -15.83 22.52 -10.74
C GLY A 255 -14.99 23.27 -9.69
N LEU A 256 -14.15 24.17 -10.18
CA LEU A 256 -13.32 25.11 -9.41
C LEU A 256 -13.75 26.57 -9.58
N GLY A 257 -14.74 26.86 -10.44
CA GLY A 257 -15.25 28.23 -10.59
C GLY A 257 -14.17 29.25 -10.97
N CYS A 258 -13.33 28.89 -11.95
CA CYS A 258 -12.09 29.60 -12.29
C CYS A 258 -12.24 31.04 -12.80
N ASP A 259 -13.46 31.52 -13.07
CA ASP A 259 -13.69 32.83 -13.70
C ASP A 259 -13.22 34.01 -12.84
N LEU A 260 -13.10 33.81 -11.52
CA LEU A 260 -12.67 34.83 -10.55
C LEU A 260 -11.23 34.63 -10.06
N GLU A 261 -10.55 33.59 -10.54
CA GLU A 261 -9.19 33.26 -10.11
C GLU A 261 -8.16 34.18 -10.76
N LYS A 262 -7.08 34.48 -10.04
CA LYS A 262 -5.99 35.32 -10.57
C LYS A 262 -5.27 34.63 -11.72
N GLU A 263 -5.01 33.34 -11.57
CA GLU A 263 -4.35 32.50 -12.57
C GLU A 263 -5.41 31.67 -13.32
N VAL A 264 -6.31 32.35 -14.03
CA VAL A 264 -7.48 31.73 -14.71
C VAL A 264 -7.10 30.51 -15.55
N VAL A 265 -6.02 30.61 -16.35
CA VAL A 265 -5.57 29.54 -17.24
C VAL A 265 -5.06 28.33 -16.45
N ALA A 266 -4.30 28.57 -15.37
CA ALA A 266 -3.80 27.49 -14.51
C ALA A 266 -4.96 26.77 -13.81
N CYS A 267 -5.93 27.52 -13.28
CA CYS A 267 -7.14 26.97 -12.68
C CYS A 267 -7.91 26.10 -13.68
N GLN A 268 -8.15 26.60 -14.90
CA GLN A 268 -8.87 25.86 -15.94
C GLN A 268 -8.17 24.55 -16.32
N ASN A 269 -6.83 24.55 -16.37
CA ASN A 269 -6.04 23.34 -16.65
C ASN A 269 -6.18 22.29 -15.55
N VAL A 270 -6.07 22.70 -14.28
CA VAL A 270 -6.26 21.80 -13.12
C VAL A 270 -7.68 21.27 -13.07
N GLU A 271 -8.67 22.13 -13.26
CA GLU A 271 -10.07 21.75 -13.28
C GLU A 271 -10.31 20.71 -14.39
N ALA A 272 -9.83 20.96 -15.61
CA ALA A 272 -9.93 20.00 -16.71
C ALA A 272 -9.27 18.65 -16.36
N ARG A 273 -8.08 18.66 -15.74
CA ARG A 273 -7.38 17.44 -15.31
C ARG A 273 -8.16 16.67 -14.25
N ARG A 274 -8.69 17.36 -13.24
CA ARG A 274 -9.53 16.79 -12.18
C ARG A 274 -10.82 16.18 -12.74
N ILE A 275 -11.53 16.92 -13.58
CA ILE A 275 -12.77 16.45 -14.20
C ILE A 275 -12.48 15.21 -15.05
N ASN A 276 -11.40 15.21 -15.83
CA ASN A 276 -10.98 14.07 -16.64
C ASN A 276 -10.61 12.84 -15.78
N TYR A 277 -9.86 13.05 -14.67
CA TYR A 277 -9.51 11.99 -13.72
C TYR A 277 -10.75 11.23 -13.23
N TRP A 278 -11.75 11.96 -12.76
CA TRP A 278 -12.98 11.37 -12.22
C TRP A 278 -13.89 10.81 -13.30
N LEU A 279 -14.08 11.50 -14.43
CA LEU A 279 -14.88 10.97 -15.54
C LEU A 279 -14.31 9.65 -16.08
N LYS A 280 -12.98 9.55 -16.25
CA LYS A 280 -12.34 8.29 -16.66
C LYS A 280 -12.53 7.19 -15.60
N ARG A 281 -12.43 7.53 -14.32
CA ARG A 281 -12.71 6.57 -13.23
C ARG A 281 -14.17 6.12 -13.25
N ASN A 282 -15.11 7.01 -13.52
CA ASN A 282 -16.53 6.66 -13.64
C ASN A 282 -16.85 5.82 -14.89
N ARG A 283 -16.03 5.90 -15.94
CA ARG A 283 -16.21 5.10 -17.16
C ARG A 283 -15.52 3.75 -17.11
N SER A 284 -14.45 3.62 -16.32
CA SER A 284 -13.55 2.47 -16.42
C SER A 284 -13.06 1.94 -15.07
N SER A 285 -13.60 2.40 -13.94
CA SER A 285 -13.20 2.01 -12.57
C SER A 285 -11.70 2.22 -12.27
N LYS A 286 -11.21 1.70 -11.15
CA LYS A 286 -9.80 1.78 -10.74
C LYS A 286 -9.38 0.48 -10.03
N ALA A 287 -8.47 -0.26 -10.66
CA ALA A 287 -7.78 -1.37 -10.04
C ALA A 287 -6.75 -0.87 -9.02
N THR A 288 -6.17 -1.79 -8.24
CA THR A 288 -5.07 -1.49 -7.34
C THR A 288 -3.93 -0.87 -8.14
N ALA A 289 -3.62 0.38 -7.83
CA ALA A 289 -2.63 1.18 -8.54
C ALA A 289 -1.20 0.67 -8.28
N LEU A 290 -0.28 1.03 -9.16
CA LEU A 290 1.15 0.77 -9.02
C LEU A 290 1.88 2.02 -8.52
N GLY A 291 2.98 1.80 -7.81
CA GLY A 291 3.77 2.83 -7.15
C GLY A 291 3.56 2.85 -5.63
N GLY A 292 4.55 3.34 -4.90
CA GLY A 292 4.58 3.33 -3.43
C GLY A 292 5.40 2.17 -2.85
N LEU A 293 5.15 1.84 -1.59
CA LEU A 293 6.02 0.97 -0.80
C LEU A 293 5.96 -0.52 -1.20
N ASN A 294 4.81 -0.96 -1.74
CA ASN A 294 4.55 -2.38 -1.98
C ASN A 294 4.92 -2.88 -3.37
N ARG A 295 4.97 -2.02 -4.39
CA ARG A 295 5.21 -2.42 -5.77
C ARG A 295 5.54 -1.20 -6.62
N MET A 296 6.47 -1.38 -7.58
CA MET A 296 7.01 -0.27 -8.38
C MET A 296 7.60 0.82 -7.48
N ARG A 297 8.53 0.42 -6.60
CA ARG A 297 9.03 1.20 -5.44
C ARG A 297 9.78 2.47 -5.77
N ALA A 298 10.18 2.66 -7.04
CA ALA A 298 10.79 3.91 -7.48
C ALA A 298 9.77 5.03 -7.77
N TYR A 299 8.48 4.70 -7.78
CA TYR A 299 7.41 5.60 -8.19
C TYR A 299 6.54 5.97 -7.00
N SER A 300 5.97 7.18 -7.00
CA SER A 300 5.08 7.65 -5.93
C SER A 300 3.86 6.74 -5.73
N LEU A 301 3.27 6.77 -4.54
CA LEU A 301 2.04 6.02 -4.26
C LEU A 301 0.95 6.37 -5.28
N GLY A 302 0.35 5.35 -5.90
CA GLY A 302 -0.74 5.53 -6.86
C GLY A 302 -0.32 6.15 -8.20
N ARG A 303 0.98 6.16 -8.53
CA ARG A 303 1.55 6.79 -9.73
C ARG A 303 0.92 6.33 -11.04
N PHE A 304 0.63 5.04 -11.16
CA PHE A 304 0.00 4.47 -12.35
C PHE A 304 -1.28 3.74 -11.96
N TYR A 305 -2.39 4.11 -12.58
CA TYR A 305 -3.68 3.47 -12.35
C TYR A 305 -4.48 3.36 -13.66
N ALA A 306 -5.29 2.32 -13.75
CA ALA A 306 -6.25 2.05 -14.81
C ALA A 306 -7.28 1.00 -14.32
N ALA A 307 -8.06 0.41 -15.22
CA ALA A 307 -9.00 -0.67 -14.87
C ALA A 307 -8.30 -2.00 -14.57
N ASN A 308 -7.05 -2.15 -14.99
CA ASN A 308 -6.23 -3.33 -14.75
C ASN A 308 -4.80 -2.90 -14.41
N SER A 309 -4.13 -3.67 -13.56
CA SER A 309 -2.71 -3.52 -13.31
C SER A 309 -2.01 -4.88 -13.24
N SER A 310 -0.72 -4.89 -13.59
CA SER A 310 0.16 -6.04 -13.40
C SER A 310 1.52 -5.60 -12.93
N ASN A 311 2.13 -6.39 -12.05
CA ASN A 311 3.50 -6.18 -11.61
C ASN A 311 4.21 -7.52 -11.44
N TYR A 312 5.48 -7.54 -11.79
CA TYR A 312 6.36 -8.68 -11.58
C TYR A 312 7.62 -8.22 -10.90
N VAL A 313 8.05 -8.94 -9.87
CA VAL A 313 9.24 -8.61 -9.09
C VAL A 313 10.17 -9.82 -9.03
N LEU A 314 11.44 -9.55 -9.29
CA LEU A 314 12.55 -10.45 -8.97
C LEU A 314 13.34 -9.80 -7.83
N GLU A 315 13.45 -10.48 -6.70
CA GLU A 315 14.21 -9.99 -5.55
C GLU A 315 15.20 -11.04 -5.05
N TYR A 316 16.47 -10.68 -5.05
CA TYR A 316 17.54 -11.44 -4.44
C TYR A 316 17.75 -10.96 -3.00
N ARG A 317 17.88 -11.89 -2.07
CA ARG A 317 18.08 -11.63 -0.63
C ARG A 317 19.29 -12.38 -0.11
N LEU A 318 20.11 -11.70 0.69
CA LEU A 318 21.28 -12.24 1.36
C LEU A 318 21.13 -12.06 2.88
N ASN A 319 21.00 -13.16 3.61
CA ASN A 319 21.02 -13.19 5.07
C ASN A 319 22.46 -13.22 5.56
N TYR A 320 22.96 -12.13 6.14
CA TYR A 320 24.33 -12.09 6.67
C TYR A 320 24.38 -12.18 8.20
N SER A 321 23.23 -12.15 8.88
CA SER A 321 23.14 -12.47 10.30
C SER A 321 21.74 -12.97 10.65
N GLU A 322 21.68 -14.16 11.25
CA GLU A 322 20.47 -14.76 11.82
C GLU A 322 20.58 -14.92 13.35
N LYS A 323 21.51 -14.17 13.96
CA LYS A 323 21.74 -14.22 15.40
C LYS A 323 20.61 -13.53 16.15
N ILE A 324 20.04 -14.26 17.10
CA ILE A 324 19.12 -13.73 18.11
C ILE A 324 19.89 -12.82 19.05
N THR A 325 19.65 -11.52 18.95
CA THR A 325 20.32 -10.52 19.80
C THR A 325 19.31 -9.56 20.42
N PRO A 326 19.27 -9.44 21.76
CA PRO A 326 18.46 -8.44 22.43
C PRO A 326 18.86 -7.02 22.01
N MET A 327 17.87 -6.16 21.84
CA MET A 327 18.00 -4.74 21.58
C MET A 327 17.08 -3.99 22.55
N ASN A 328 17.60 -2.97 23.21
CA ASN A 328 16.83 -2.18 24.17
C ASN A 328 17.26 -0.71 24.09
N TRP A 329 16.95 -0.07 22.97
CA TRP A 329 17.09 1.37 22.83
C TRP A 329 15.75 2.04 23.11
N ILE A 330 15.78 3.28 23.59
CA ILE A 330 14.58 4.05 23.94
C ILE A 330 13.59 4.07 22.76
N VAL A 331 14.10 4.30 21.55
CA VAL A 331 13.33 4.42 20.31
C VAL A 331 13.18 3.11 19.53
N LEU A 332 13.90 2.05 19.91
CA LEU A 332 13.90 0.76 19.20
C LEU A 332 14.28 -0.38 20.15
N GLY A 333 13.41 -1.36 20.34
CA GLY A 333 13.74 -2.52 21.16
C GLY A 333 13.01 -3.79 20.76
N GLY A 334 13.45 -4.89 21.35
CA GLY A 334 12.98 -6.24 21.07
C GLY A 334 14.13 -7.22 20.80
N VAL A 335 13.82 -8.31 20.13
CA VAL A 335 14.78 -9.36 19.78
C VAL A 335 15.00 -9.34 18.27
N ARG A 336 16.18 -8.89 17.86
CA ARG A 336 16.58 -8.93 16.46
C ARG A 336 16.94 -10.37 16.10
N THR A 337 16.32 -10.88 15.03
CA THR A 337 16.55 -12.25 14.57
C THR A 337 17.20 -12.33 13.21
N VAL A 338 16.93 -11.40 12.29
CA VAL A 338 17.47 -11.44 10.92
C VAL A 338 17.96 -10.07 10.49
N LEU A 339 19.10 -10.07 9.80
CA LEU A 339 19.59 -8.96 9.00
C LEU A 339 19.85 -9.43 7.57
N GLN A 340 19.30 -8.69 6.61
CA GLN A 340 19.25 -9.08 5.22
C GLN A 340 19.52 -7.89 4.30
N ALA A 341 20.37 -8.11 3.29
CA ALA A 341 20.47 -7.21 2.14
C ALA A 341 19.58 -7.73 1.02
N SER A 342 18.96 -6.83 0.27
CA SER A 342 18.08 -7.17 -0.85
C SER A 342 18.43 -6.35 -2.09
N PHE A 343 18.27 -6.98 -3.25
CA PHE A 343 18.41 -6.36 -4.56
C PHE A 343 17.19 -6.75 -5.36
N PHE A 344 16.49 -5.78 -5.93
CA PHE A 344 15.24 -6.05 -6.62
C PHE A 344 15.17 -5.39 -7.99
N TYR A 345 14.46 -6.04 -8.89
CA TYR A 345 14.06 -5.55 -10.19
C TYR A 345 12.56 -5.80 -10.36
N GLU A 346 11.85 -4.77 -10.80
CA GLU A 346 10.39 -4.76 -10.90
C GLU A 346 10.01 -4.25 -12.29
N ILE A 347 8.98 -4.85 -12.85
CA ILE A 347 8.31 -4.35 -14.05
C ILE A 347 6.82 -4.29 -13.81
N GLY A 348 6.15 -3.27 -14.32
CA GLY A 348 4.73 -3.10 -14.10
C GLY A 348 4.06 -2.27 -15.18
N SER A 349 2.75 -2.47 -15.31
CA SER A 349 1.93 -1.71 -16.24
C SER A 349 0.47 -1.64 -15.78
N VAL A 350 -0.23 -0.65 -16.29
CA VAL A 350 -1.66 -0.44 -16.10
C VAL A 350 -2.32 -0.20 -17.45
N SER A 351 -3.53 -0.73 -17.64
CA SER A 351 -4.32 -0.49 -18.85
C SER A 351 -5.82 -0.64 -18.59
N ASP A 352 -6.63 0.09 -19.35
CA ASP A 352 -8.08 -0.10 -19.39
C ASP A 352 -8.47 -1.37 -20.17
N HIS A 353 -7.62 -1.83 -21.07
CA HIS A 353 -7.82 -3.03 -21.86
C HIS A 353 -6.77 -4.09 -21.51
N ILE A 354 -7.24 -5.27 -21.08
CA ILE A 354 -6.37 -6.40 -20.70
C ILE A 354 -5.40 -6.78 -21.83
N SER A 355 -5.84 -6.71 -23.09
CA SER A 355 -5.00 -7.03 -24.25
C SER A 355 -3.77 -6.13 -24.38
N GLN A 356 -3.83 -4.91 -23.85
CA GLN A 356 -2.75 -3.92 -23.91
C GLN A 356 -1.88 -3.89 -22.65
N LEU A 357 -2.24 -4.66 -21.60
CA LEU A 357 -1.61 -4.58 -20.28
C LEU A 357 -0.11 -4.89 -20.29
N HIS A 358 0.37 -5.66 -21.28
CA HIS A 358 1.79 -6.02 -21.40
C HIS A 358 2.47 -5.42 -22.63
N GLU A 359 1.81 -4.52 -23.36
CA GLU A 359 2.41 -3.87 -24.54
C GLU A 359 3.50 -2.85 -24.16
N LYS A 360 3.26 -2.11 -23.07
CA LYS A 360 4.22 -1.15 -22.49
C LYS A 360 4.33 -1.39 -21.00
N MET A 361 5.54 -1.58 -20.49
CA MET A 361 5.81 -1.75 -19.06
C MET A 361 6.89 -0.79 -18.63
N LYS A 362 6.74 -0.22 -17.43
CA LYS A 362 7.77 0.57 -16.76
C LYS A 362 8.57 -0.33 -15.84
N SER A 363 9.83 0.00 -15.60
CA SER A 363 10.70 -0.74 -14.69
C SER A 363 11.13 0.10 -13.49
N SER A 364 11.43 -0.56 -12.38
CA SER A 364 12.18 -0.02 -11.25
C SER A 364 13.17 -1.04 -10.74
N PHE A 365 14.30 -0.57 -10.20
CA PHE A 365 15.27 -1.45 -9.54
C PHE A 365 15.86 -0.76 -8.33
N GLY A 366 16.36 -1.54 -7.38
CA GLY A 366 16.88 -0.94 -6.16
C GLY A 366 17.61 -1.92 -5.27
N VAL A 367 18.12 -1.36 -4.19
CA VAL A 367 18.77 -2.07 -3.10
C VAL A 367 18.06 -1.76 -1.80
N GLY A 368 18.04 -2.72 -0.90
CA GLY A 368 17.32 -2.60 0.36
C GLY A 368 18.02 -3.29 1.50
N PHE A 369 17.84 -2.76 2.70
CA PHE A 369 18.23 -3.36 3.95
C PHE A 369 16.98 -3.76 4.73
N ARG A 370 16.95 -4.99 5.23
CA ARG A 370 15.85 -5.52 6.03
C ARG A 370 16.35 -6.04 7.37
N ALA A 371 15.63 -5.70 8.43
CA ALA A 371 15.81 -6.24 9.76
C ALA A 371 14.48 -6.80 10.28
N ILE A 372 14.54 -7.97 10.92
CA ILE A 372 13.40 -8.54 11.65
C ILE A 372 13.67 -8.38 13.14
N ILE A 373 12.81 -7.63 13.83
CA ILE A 373 12.92 -7.40 15.27
C ILE A 373 11.54 -7.68 15.87
N SER A 374 11.44 -8.72 16.68
CA SER A 374 10.20 -9.04 17.43
C SER A 374 8.93 -9.05 16.56
N GLY A 375 8.98 -9.71 15.40
CA GLY A 375 7.84 -9.87 14.50
C GLY A 375 7.66 -8.71 13.52
N LEU A 376 8.29 -7.55 13.74
CA LEU A 376 8.25 -6.42 12.83
C LEU A 376 9.36 -6.51 11.78
N ILE A 377 8.99 -6.25 10.53
CA ILE A 377 9.91 -6.19 9.40
C ILE A 377 10.21 -4.74 9.09
N TYR A 378 11.41 -4.30 9.46
CA TYR A 378 11.92 -2.97 9.15
C TYR A 378 12.65 -3.02 7.82
N ARG A 379 12.28 -2.13 6.90
CA ARG A 379 12.92 -2.06 5.59
C ARG A 379 13.29 -0.63 5.21
N ILE A 380 14.48 -0.49 4.65
CA ILE A 380 15.00 0.74 4.08
C ILE A 380 15.42 0.42 2.65
N ASP A 381 14.73 0.99 1.67
CA ASP A 381 15.01 0.76 0.25
C ASP A 381 15.45 2.06 -0.43
N ILE A 382 16.35 1.94 -1.41
CA ILE A 382 16.67 2.98 -2.38
C ILE A 382 16.37 2.41 -3.75
N ALA A 383 15.33 2.93 -4.40
CA ALA A 383 14.88 2.50 -5.71
C ALA A 383 15.16 3.58 -6.77
N LYS A 384 15.40 3.17 -8.02
CA LYS A 384 15.54 4.03 -9.18
C LYS A 384 14.59 3.59 -10.29
N GLY A 385 13.92 4.57 -10.90
CA GLY A 385 13.02 4.41 -12.03
C GLY A 385 13.13 5.62 -12.97
N GLU A 386 12.17 5.76 -13.88
CA GLU A 386 12.16 6.90 -14.81
C GLU A 386 11.89 8.24 -14.11
N ASP A 387 11.08 8.22 -13.04
CA ASP A 387 10.75 9.42 -12.25
C ASP A 387 11.91 9.88 -11.34
N GLY A 388 12.98 9.08 -11.21
CA GLY A 388 14.17 9.41 -10.41
C GLY A 388 14.52 8.36 -9.35
N ILE A 389 15.09 8.82 -8.24
CA ILE A 389 15.49 8.00 -7.08
C ILE A 389 14.48 8.20 -5.95
N ALA A 390 14.01 7.10 -5.36
CA ALA A 390 13.07 7.11 -4.25
C ALA A 390 13.65 6.34 -3.04
N PRO A 391 14.11 7.04 -1.98
CA PRO A 391 14.38 6.42 -0.70
C PRO A 391 13.07 6.16 0.05
N THR A 392 12.91 4.98 0.62
CA THR A 392 11.71 4.62 1.40
C THR A 392 12.08 3.90 2.69
N ILE A 393 11.30 4.16 3.74
CA ILE A 393 11.37 3.46 5.02
C ILE A 393 9.97 2.98 5.35
N PHE A 394 9.82 1.70 5.67
CA PHE A 394 8.52 1.14 6.03
C PHE A 394 8.64 -0.07 6.95
N ILE A 395 7.53 -0.35 7.62
CA ILE A 395 7.39 -1.46 8.58
C ILE A 395 6.23 -2.33 8.11
N ASN A 396 6.53 -3.32 7.27
CA ASN A 396 5.57 -4.33 6.83
C ASN A 396 6.26 -5.43 6.03
N TYR A 397 5.55 -6.53 5.76
CA TYR A 397 5.90 -7.46 4.71
C TYR A 397 5.66 -6.80 3.33
N PRO A 398 6.69 -6.68 2.46
CA PRO A 398 6.53 -6.11 1.13
C PRO A 398 5.82 -7.09 0.20
N LEU A 399 5.18 -6.55 -0.86
CA LEU A 399 4.53 -7.33 -1.93
C LEU A 399 3.31 -8.17 -1.49
N SER A 400 2.73 -7.96 -0.31
CA SER A 400 1.51 -8.66 0.15
C SER A 400 0.21 -7.94 -0.25
N LEU A 401 -0.94 -8.60 -0.06
CA LEU A 401 -2.27 -8.04 -0.26
C LEU A 401 -2.92 -7.62 1.06
N GLY A 402 -2.94 -6.31 1.34
CA GLY A 402 -3.56 -5.78 2.56
C GLY A 402 -2.83 -6.28 3.80
N THR A 403 -3.58 -6.87 4.75
CA THR A 403 -3.02 -7.51 5.95
C THR A 403 -2.83 -9.02 5.81
N LEU A 404 -3.11 -9.60 4.63
CA LEU A 404 -2.73 -10.98 4.35
C LEU A 404 -1.20 -11.05 4.29
N GLY A 405 -0.61 -12.05 4.94
CA GLY A 405 0.84 -12.27 4.92
C GLY A 405 1.68 -11.27 5.74
N SER A 406 1.06 -10.34 6.46
CA SER A 406 1.69 -9.42 7.41
C SER A 406 1.50 -9.83 8.86
#